data_AF-A0A4R5J6Y2-F1
#
_entry.id   AF-A0A4R5J6Y2-F1
#
_cell.length_a   1.000
_cell.length_b   1.000
_cell.length_c   1.000
_cell.angle_alpha   90.00
_cell.angle_beta   90.00
_cell.angle_gamma   90.00
#
_symmetry.space_group_name_H-M   'P 1'
#
loop_
_entity.id
_entity.type
_entity.pdbx_description
1 polymer ?
#
loop_
_entity_poly.entity_id
_entity_poly.type
_entity_poly.pdbx_seq_one_letter_code
_entity_poly.pdbx_strand_id
1 'polypeptide(L)'
;MAGLDKDTPHPTALTVHTQSRVLEVGFDNGRSFRLPFELLRVYSPSAEVQGHGPGQEILQTGKRDVGVNAVEPVGNYAILIRFTDGHDTGIYSWELLYRLGDQQDALWQDYLKRLETAGVDRDTPMPGAGAAGGHGCGHHH
;
A
#
# COMPACT_ATOMS: atom_id res chain seq x y z
N MET A 1 -6.05 18.85 -3.17
CA MET A 1 -5.99 19.11 -1.71
C MET A 1 -6.87 18.05 -1.08
N ALA A 2 -6.27 16.95 -0.61
CA ALA A 2 -7.00 15.87 0.03
C ALA A 2 -7.75 16.46 1.23
N GLY A 3 -9.07 16.34 1.21
CA GLY A 3 -9.94 16.88 2.24
C GLY A 3 -9.49 16.35 3.58
N LEU A 4 -9.25 17.27 4.52
CA LEU A 4 -9.26 16.90 5.93
C LEU A 4 -10.72 16.99 6.34
N ASP A 5 -11.46 15.89 6.18
CA ASP A 5 -12.77 15.79 6.83
C ASP A 5 -12.54 15.98 8.33
N LYS A 6 -13.10 17.04 8.91
CA LYS A 6 -12.95 17.41 10.33
C LYS A 6 -13.40 16.30 11.30
N ASP A 7 -14.14 15.33 10.79
CA ASP A 7 -14.68 14.19 11.53
C ASP A 7 -13.77 12.95 11.43
N THR A 8 -12.65 13.03 10.71
CA THR A 8 -11.70 11.91 10.61
C THR A 8 -11.12 11.62 12.00
N PRO A 9 -11.34 10.42 12.55
CA PRO A 9 -10.80 10.08 13.85
C PRO A 9 -9.26 10.08 13.82
N HIS A 10 -8.64 10.50 14.91
CA HIS A 10 -7.19 10.57 14.97
C HIS A 10 -6.60 9.22 15.40
N PRO A 11 -5.43 8.82 14.86
CA PRO A 11 -4.77 7.62 15.32
C PRO A 11 -4.24 7.81 16.74
N THR A 12 -4.48 6.84 17.60
CA THR A 12 -3.98 6.78 18.98
C THR A 12 -2.80 5.81 19.12
N ALA A 13 -2.72 4.81 18.23
CA ALA A 13 -1.65 3.83 18.22
C ALA A 13 -1.33 3.39 16.79
N LEU A 14 -0.05 3.14 16.53
CA LEU A 14 0.42 2.60 15.27
C LEU A 14 1.51 1.56 15.52
N THR A 15 1.27 0.33 15.06
CA THR A 15 2.17 -0.80 15.26
C THR A 15 2.48 -1.47 13.93
N VAL A 16 3.76 -1.63 13.62
CA VAL A 16 4.23 -2.28 12.38
C VAL A 16 4.59 -3.73 12.69
N HIS A 17 3.77 -4.67 12.23
CA HIS A 17 4.02 -6.10 12.38
C HIS A 17 4.75 -6.64 11.14
N THR A 18 6.08 -6.55 11.15
CA THR A 18 6.93 -6.91 10.00
C THR A 18 6.82 -8.37 9.58
N GLN A 19 6.80 -9.30 10.54
CA GLN A 19 6.69 -10.75 10.26
C GLN A 19 5.37 -11.12 9.60
N SER A 20 4.25 -10.57 10.09
CA SER A 20 2.91 -10.82 9.53
C SER A 20 2.56 -9.87 8.38
N ARG A 21 3.42 -8.90 8.06
CA ARG A 21 3.24 -7.88 7.01
C ARG A 21 1.95 -7.10 7.14
N VAL A 22 1.69 -6.62 8.36
CA VAL A 22 0.48 -5.87 8.72
C VAL A 22 0.85 -4.58 9.44
N LEU A 23 0.19 -3.49 9.05
CA LEU A 23 0.13 -2.26 9.81
C LEU A 23 -1.14 -2.28 10.67
N GLU A 24 -0.97 -2.22 11.98
CA GLU A 24 -2.07 -2.06 12.92
C GLU A 24 -2.20 -0.58 13.28
N VAL A 25 -3.41 -0.03 13.14
CA VAL A 25 -3.73 1.36 13.48
C VAL A 25 -4.95 1.40 14.39
N GLY A 26 -4.82 2.04 15.54
CA GLY A 26 -5.92 2.32 16.47
C GLY A 26 -6.34 3.77 16.38
N PHE A 27 -7.63 4.05 16.46
CA PHE A 27 -8.25 5.36 16.34
C PHE A 27 -8.94 5.79 17.64
N ASP A 28 -9.09 7.10 17.86
CA ASP A 28 -9.68 7.70 19.07
C ASP A 28 -11.17 7.38 19.26
N ASN A 29 -11.88 7.01 18.20
CA ASN A 29 -13.25 6.50 18.25
C ASN A 29 -13.36 5.03 18.71
N GLY A 30 -12.25 4.41 19.12
CA GLY A 30 -12.19 3.04 19.61
C GLY A 30 -12.12 1.97 18.52
N ARG A 31 -12.08 2.35 17.24
CA ARG A 31 -11.87 1.41 16.14
C ARG A 31 -10.38 1.12 15.98
N SER A 32 -10.07 -0.12 15.61
CA SER A 32 -8.72 -0.53 15.22
C SER A 32 -8.79 -1.36 13.95
N PHE A 33 -7.77 -1.24 13.11
CA PHE A 33 -7.68 -1.94 11.85
C PHE A 33 -6.32 -2.58 11.68
N ARG A 34 -6.32 -3.71 10.98
CA ARG A 34 -5.14 -4.46 10.58
C ARG A 34 -5.04 -4.45 9.06
N LEU A 35 -4.22 -3.55 8.55
CA LEU A 35 -4.04 -3.29 7.13
C LEU A 35 -2.87 -4.10 6.60
N PRO A 36 -3.09 -5.08 5.70
CA PRO A 36 -1.99 -5.79 5.05
C PRO A 36 -1.10 -4.84 4.25
N PHE A 37 0.21 -5.07 4.26
CA PHE A 37 1.16 -4.26 3.48
C PHE A 37 0.85 -4.29 1.98
N GLU A 38 0.40 -5.44 1.48
CA GLU A 38 -0.05 -5.56 0.10
C GLU A 38 -1.22 -4.62 -0.20
N LEU A 39 -2.25 -4.59 0.65
CA LEU A 39 -3.40 -3.69 0.48
C LEU A 39 -2.95 -2.23 0.45
N LEU A 40 -2.10 -1.84 1.40
CA LEU A 40 -1.52 -0.49 1.42
C LEU A 40 -0.79 -0.20 0.11
N ARG A 41 0.04 -1.13 -0.36
CA ARG A 41 0.86 -0.94 -1.55
C ARG A 41 0.07 -0.88 -2.85
N VAL A 42 -0.96 -1.70 -3.01
CA VAL A 42 -1.80 -1.74 -4.23
C VAL A 42 -2.78 -0.57 -4.30
N TYR A 43 -3.16 -0.01 -3.14
CA TYR A 43 -3.96 1.21 -3.02
C TYR A 43 -3.14 2.45 -2.61
N SER A 44 -1.83 2.44 -2.86
CA SER A 44 -0.96 3.58 -2.53
C SER A 44 -1.46 4.84 -3.25
N PRO A 45 -1.54 6.01 -2.59
CA PRO A 45 -2.04 7.24 -3.20
C PRO A 45 -1.05 7.92 -4.14
N SER A 46 0.14 7.35 -4.35
CA SER A 46 1.16 7.92 -5.25
C SER A 46 0.68 7.97 -6.71
N ALA A 47 1.19 8.95 -7.46
CA ALA A 47 0.86 9.14 -8.88
C ALA A 47 1.16 7.91 -9.75
N GLU A 48 2.16 7.11 -9.36
CA GLU A 48 2.52 5.84 -10.00
C GLU A 48 1.42 4.77 -9.91
N VAL A 49 0.50 4.90 -8.95
CA VAL A 49 -0.61 3.97 -8.75
C VAL A 49 -1.93 4.59 -9.23
N GLN A 50 -2.18 5.87 -8.95
CA GLN A 50 -3.41 6.55 -9.38
C GLN A 50 -3.46 6.86 -10.89
N GLY A 51 -2.31 6.91 -11.57
CA GLY A 51 -2.25 7.37 -12.97
C GLY A 51 -2.58 8.86 -13.10
N HIS A 52 -2.84 9.32 -14.32
CA HIS A 52 -3.06 10.76 -14.61
C HIS A 52 -4.53 11.19 -14.46
N GLY A 53 -5.40 10.36 -13.85
CA GLY A 53 -6.79 10.69 -13.60
C GLY A 53 -7.64 9.47 -13.20
N PRO A 54 -8.90 9.68 -12.75
CA PRO A 54 -9.81 8.61 -12.38
C PRO A 54 -10.01 7.63 -13.55
N GLY A 55 -9.83 6.34 -13.29
CA GLY A 55 -9.88 5.27 -14.31
C GLY A 55 -8.57 5.01 -15.06
N GLN A 56 -7.50 5.76 -14.77
CA GLN A 56 -6.13 5.48 -15.27
C GLN A 56 -5.25 4.80 -14.22
N GLU A 57 -5.85 4.29 -13.15
CA GLU A 57 -5.15 3.59 -12.09
C GLU A 57 -4.39 2.39 -12.65
N ILE A 58 -3.10 2.32 -12.34
CA ILE A 58 -2.25 1.23 -12.77
C ILE A 58 -2.48 0.05 -11.83
N LEU A 59 -3.03 -1.04 -12.35
CA LEU A 59 -3.20 -2.28 -11.60
C LEU A 59 -1.84 -2.79 -11.12
N GLN A 60 -1.65 -2.81 -9.80
CA GLN A 60 -0.40 -3.25 -9.19
C GLN A 60 -0.38 -4.78 -9.04
N THR A 61 0.65 -5.45 -9.56
CA THR A 61 0.85 -6.90 -9.41
C THR A 61 2.22 -7.23 -8.81
N GLY A 62 2.39 -8.44 -8.28
CA GLY A 62 3.65 -8.91 -7.69
C GLY A 62 3.97 -8.23 -6.35
N LYS A 63 2.94 -7.77 -5.61
CA LYS A 63 3.10 -7.02 -4.35
C LYS A 63 2.72 -7.82 -3.10
N ARG A 64 2.33 -9.08 -3.26
CA ARG A 64 1.95 -9.99 -2.17
C ARG A 64 2.98 -10.04 -1.05
N ASP A 65 4.25 -10.08 -1.44
CA ASP A 65 5.37 -10.22 -0.51
C ASP A 65 5.99 -8.86 -0.09
N VAL A 66 5.35 -7.73 -0.39
CA VAL A 66 5.92 -6.43 -0.06
C VAL A 66 6.07 -6.25 1.47
N GLY A 67 7.24 -5.80 1.88
CA GLY A 67 7.56 -5.41 3.25
C GLY A 67 7.55 -3.90 3.43
N VAL A 68 7.72 -3.46 4.68
CA VAL A 68 7.93 -2.05 5.03
C VAL A 68 9.32 -1.89 5.63
N ASN A 69 10.11 -0.99 5.05
CA ASN A 69 11.44 -0.60 5.52
C ASN A 69 11.36 0.46 6.63
N ALA A 70 10.45 1.42 6.48
CA ALA A 70 10.29 2.52 7.43
C ALA A 70 8.87 3.08 7.38
N VAL A 71 8.44 3.62 8.53
CA VAL A 71 7.23 4.45 8.66
C VAL A 71 7.65 5.74 9.33
N GLU A 72 7.38 6.87 8.70
CA GLU A 72 7.78 8.19 9.17
C GLU A 72 6.56 9.11 9.30
N PRO A 73 6.44 9.90 10.38
CA PRO A 73 5.34 10.84 10.52
C PRO A 73 5.47 11.99 9.50
N VAL A 74 4.34 12.39 8.91
CA VAL A 74 4.25 13.55 8.01
C VAL A 74 3.30 14.56 8.64
N GLY A 75 3.88 15.53 9.34
CA GLY A 75 3.11 16.50 10.13
C GLY A 75 2.24 15.79 11.17
N ASN A 76 1.01 16.27 11.34
CA ASN A 76 0.02 15.69 12.27
C ASN A 76 -1.15 15.00 11.56
N TYR A 77 -1.02 14.69 10.26
CA TYR A 77 -2.17 14.25 9.43
C TYR A 77 -1.91 12.96 8.63
N ALA A 78 -0.68 12.48 8.58
CA ALA A 78 -0.30 11.35 7.74
C ALA A 78 0.99 10.65 8.22
N ILE A 79 1.25 9.49 7.62
CA ILE A 79 2.55 8.81 7.61
C ILE A 79 3.07 8.63 6.20
N LEU A 80 4.38 8.67 6.04
CA LEU A 80 5.08 8.13 4.88
C LEU A 80 5.42 6.66 5.16
N ILE A 81 5.12 5.77 4.22
CA ILE A 81 5.53 4.37 4.29
C ILE A 81 6.53 4.10 3.18
N ARG A 82 7.72 3.61 3.55
CA ARG A 82 8.74 3.15 2.61
C ARG A 82 8.68 1.63 2.49
N PHE A 83 8.42 1.12 1.30
CA PHE A 83 8.26 -0.29 1.02
C PHE A 83 9.57 -0.93 0.54
N THR A 84 9.65 -2.27 0.67
CA THR A 84 10.83 -3.04 0.23
C THR A 84 10.96 -3.15 -1.28
N ASP A 85 9.90 -2.87 -2.05
CA ASP A 85 9.91 -2.91 -3.53
C ASP A 85 10.49 -1.64 -4.17
N GLY A 86 11.09 -0.76 -3.37
CA GLY A 86 11.66 0.51 -3.82
C GLY A 86 10.69 1.68 -3.81
N HIS A 87 9.42 1.48 -3.42
CA HIS A 87 8.44 2.55 -3.32
C HIS A 87 8.59 3.33 -2.01
N ASP A 88 9.07 4.57 -2.06
CA ASP A 88 9.35 5.41 -0.88
C ASP A 88 8.50 6.69 -0.79
N THR A 89 7.55 6.89 -1.72
CA THR A 89 6.75 8.13 -1.82
C THR A 89 5.32 8.01 -1.26
N GLY A 90 4.94 6.85 -0.71
CA GLY A 90 3.57 6.58 -0.26
C GLY A 90 3.21 7.35 1.01
N ILE A 91 2.48 8.46 0.88
CA ILE A 91 1.95 9.25 2.01
C ILE A 91 0.50 8.85 2.29
N TYR A 92 0.26 8.22 3.44
CA TYR A 92 -1.04 7.75 3.89
C TYR A 92 -1.61 8.71 4.94
N SER A 93 -2.64 9.46 4.58
CA SER A 93 -3.38 10.28 5.54
C SER A 93 -4.16 9.40 6.53
N TRP A 94 -4.48 9.96 7.70
CA TRP A 94 -5.34 9.28 8.68
C TRP A 94 -6.68 8.86 8.09
N GLU A 95 -7.27 9.73 7.25
CA GLU A 95 -8.50 9.44 6.52
C GLU A 95 -8.34 8.24 5.59
N LEU A 96 -7.23 8.18 4.84
CA LEU A 96 -6.98 7.06 3.95
C LEU A 96 -6.79 5.76 4.73
N LEU A 97 -6.00 5.76 5.81
CA LEU A 97 -5.84 4.58 6.65
C LEU A 97 -7.17 4.11 7.24
N TYR A 98 -8.01 5.04 7.68
CA TYR A 98 -9.33 4.74 8.19
C TYR A 98 -10.23 4.14 7.11
N ARG A 99 -10.28 4.75 5.92
CA ARG A 99 -11.04 4.25 4.77
C ARG A 99 -10.57 2.85 4.35
N LEU A 100 -9.26 2.64 4.24
CA LEU A 100 -8.67 1.34 3.89
C LEU A 100 -9.06 0.27 4.92
N GLY A 101 -9.14 0.63 6.20
CA GLY A 101 -9.58 -0.28 7.26
C GLY A 101 -11.08 -0.54 7.26
N ASP A 102 -11.89 0.50 7.10
CA ASP A 102 -13.35 0.43 7.09
C ASP A 102 -13.88 -0.33 5.86
N GLN A 103 -13.24 -0.13 4.71
CA GLN A 103 -13.65 -0.70 3.42
C GLN A 103 -12.72 -1.82 2.95
N GLN A 104 -11.93 -2.39 3.86
CA GLN A 104 -10.89 -3.37 3.53
C GLN A 104 -11.39 -4.49 2.64
N ASP A 105 -12.47 -5.18 3.03
CA ASP A 105 -13.03 -6.30 2.28
C ASP A 105 -13.52 -5.88 0.89
N ALA A 106 -14.21 -4.74 0.78
CA ALA A 106 -14.74 -4.26 -0.48
C ALA A 106 -13.63 -3.89 -1.47
N LEU A 107 -12.60 -3.16 -1.00
CA LEU A 107 -11.42 -2.82 -1.78
C LEU A 107 -10.63 -4.08 -2.16
N TRP A 108 -10.49 -5.02 -1.25
CA TRP A 108 -9.79 -6.27 -1.56
C TRP A 108 -10.50 -7.07 -2.66
N GLN A 109 -11.82 -7.18 -2.61
CA GLN A 109 -12.60 -7.86 -3.66
C GLN A 109 -12.51 -7.12 -5.01
N ASP A 110 -12.53 -5.77 -5.00
CA ASP A 110 -12.32 -4.97 -6.20
C ASP A 110 -10.94 -5.25 -6.83
N TYR A 111 -9.88 -5.27 -6.02
CA TYR A 111 -8.54 -5.62 -6.47
C TYR A 111 -8.48 -7.01 -7.12
N LEU A 112 -9.02 -8.04 -6.47
CA LEU A 112 -9.05 -9.40 -7.02
C LEU A 112 -9.83 -9.47 -8.34
N LYS A 113 -10.95 -8.75 -8.45
CA LYS A 113 -11.74 -8.68 -9.69
C LYS A 113 -10.97 -8.01 -10.82
N ARG A 114 -10.20 -6.96 -10.54
CA ARG A 114 -9.33 -6.29 -11.52
C ARG A 114 -8.23 -7.23 -12.02
N LEU A 115 -7.63 -8.02 -11.13
CA LEU A 115 -6.66 -9.07 -11.49
C LEU A 115 -7.28 -10.11 -12.43
N GLU A 116 -8.45 -10.65 -12.07
CA GLU A 116 -9.18 -11.63 -12.88
C GLU A 116 -9.52 -11.06 -14.27
N THR A 117 -10.03 -9.83 -14.33
CA THR A 117 -10.39 -9.16 -15.59
C THR A 117 -9.17 -8.95 -16.49
N ALA A 118 -8.01 -8.67 -15.91
CA ALA A 118 -6.75 -8.52 -16.62
C ALA A 118 -6.06 -9.86 -16.95
N GLY A 119 -6.58 -10.99 -16.45
CA GLY A 119 -6.01 -12.32 -16.66
C GLY A 119 -4.64 -12.51 -15.99
N VAL A 120 -4.37 -11.77 -14.92
CA VAL A 120 -3.10 -11.82 -14.16
C VAL A 120 -3.36 -12.24 -12.72
N ASP A 121 -2.38 -12.88 -12.10
CA ASP A 121 -2.41 -13.24 -10.68
C ASP A 121 -1.69 -12.20 -9.80
N ARG A 122 -1.97 -12.20 -8.49
CA ARG A 122 -1.31 -11.37 -7.46
C ARG A 122 0.21 -11.47 -7.49
N ASP A 123 0.75 -12.64 -7.84
CA ASP A 123 2.18 -12.92 -7.88
C ASP A 123 2.81 -12.58 -9.26
N THR A 124 2.00 -12.19 -10.25
CA THR A 124 2.50 -11.81 -11.59
C THR A 124 3.38 -10.56 -11.49
N PRO A 125 4.63 -10.58 -11.97
CA PRO A 125 5.48 -9.39 -11.92
C PRO A 125 4.91 -8.26 -12.78
N MET A 126 5.04 -7.02 -12.30
CA MET A 126 4.64 -5.83 -13.07
C MET A 126 5.45 -5.74 -14.39
N PRO A 127 4.81 -5.44 -15.53
CA PRO A 127 5.52 -5.18 -16.77
C PRO A 127 6.40 -3.94 -16.60
N GLY A 128 7.73 -4.12 -16.72
CA GLY A 128 8.74 -3.08 -16.46
C GLY A 128 9.50 -3.22 -15.14
N ALA A 129 9.05 -4.08 -14.20
CA ALA A 129 9.80 -4.40 -12.97
C ALA A 129 10.92 -5.45 -13.20
N GLY A 130 11.18 -5.85 -14.45
CA GLY A 130 12.18 -6.84 -14.84
C GLY A 130 13.63 -6.34 -14.87
N ALA A 131 13.97 -5.20 -14.27
CA ALA A 131 15.31 -4.61 -14.35
C ALA A 131 15.93 -4.21 -12.99
N ALA A 132 15.45 -4.73 -11.87
CA ALA A 132 16.08 -4.50 -10.56
C ALA A 132 16.18 -5.80 -9.76
N GLY A 133 17.01 -6.73 -10.26
CA GLY A 133 17.28 -8.01 -9.61
C GLY A 133 18.49 -8.67 -10.26
N GLY A 134 19.65 -8.02 -10.18
CA GLY A 134 20.92 -8.57 -10.65
C GLY A 134 21.26 -9.87 -9.91
N HIS A 135 20.98 -11.00 -10.54
CA HIS A 135 21.67 -12.25 -10.24
C HIS A 135 22.97 -12.26 -11.06
N GLY A 136 24.09 -11.99 -10.39
CA GLY A 136 25.41 -12.15 -10.97
C GLY A 136 25.65 -13.63 -11.30
N CYS A 137 25.55 -13.98 -12.58
CA CYS A 137 26.09 -15.23 -13.08
C CYS A 137 27.59 -15.06 -13.30
N GLY A 138 28.39 -15.39 -12.28
CA GLY A 138 29.83 -15.56 -12.42
C GLY A 138 30.13 -16.82 -13.23
N HIS A 139 30.54 -16.66 -14.48
CA HIS A 139 31.19 -17.74 -15.23
C HIS A 139 32.68 -17.76 -14.88
N HIS A 140 33.09 -18.79 -14.15
CA HIS A 140 34.48 -19.22 -14.03
C HIS A 140 34.89 -19.94 -15.32
N HIS A 141 35.86 -19.40 -16.07
CA HIS A 141 36.84 -20.16 -16.85
C HIS A 141 38.15 -19.37 -16.90
#